data_AF-A0A2N0PPL0-F1
#
_entry.id   AF-A0A2N0PPL0-F1
#
_cell.length_a   1.000
_cell.length_b   1.000
_cell.length_c   1.000
_cell.angle_alpha   90.00
_cell.angle_beta   90.00
_cell.angle_gamma   90.00
#
_symmetry.space_group_name_H-M   'P 1'
#
loop_
_entity.id
_entity.type
_entity.pdbx_description
1 polymer ?
#
loop_
_entity_poly.entity_id
_entity_poly.type
_entity_poly.pdbx_seq_one_letter_code
_entity_poly.pdbx_strand_id
1 'polypeptide(L)'
;MIKHHTVKRKTNNISNFLNFFIWNIVFFSFIPFASTKDAPIVNEKYDSNRDLYDSILNVIFPIFFVILLNVSGKPGSIKNVALPLLDDVLHNVISWVIPLIISFVYDRKMMAIMIYSTLNMCLHVICALAAILFWKRVVDIERYKIFSTITLFLIFFSTIVTPVFWIFTIHNRKNTIGIPLTITFIILFGICLATFILVVIISVLSHYFQRVNEKMNVDKIVFALCIICFYVPNILQTLLILAKWPVNYYFVKACVFILLIALTRNVSYFIDKIPENFLATSTSVTQCSIRAFTKNDIHEIFKESQISAEEMRQIQETMQSKIDEMQSKMNEMKSSMDKIKNDQPKDESV
;
A
#
# COMPACT_ATOMS: atom_id res chain seq x y z
N MET A 1 1.02 -39.87 -29.90
CA MET A 1 2.29 -39.48 -29.25
C MET A 1 2.48 -37.95 -29.27
N ILE A 2 1.60 -37.17 -28.62
CA ILE A 2 1.79 -35.71 -28.39
C ILE A 2 0.96 -35.35 -27.15
N LYS A 3 1.51 -35.46 -25.93
CA LYS A 3 0.83 -34.93 -24.72
C LYS A 3 1.73 -34.57 -23.53
N HIS A 4 3.05 -34.79 -23.62
CA HIS A 4 3.95 -34.57 -22.49
C HIS A 4 4.74 -33.23 -22.49
N HIS A 5 4.70 -32.45 -23.57
CA HIS A 5 5.51 -31.21 -23.65
C HIS A 5 4.80 -29.92 -23.21
N THR A 6 3.47 -29.92 -23.07
CA THR A 6 2.70 -28.69 -22.75
C THR A 6 2.54 -28.45 -21.24
N VAL A 7 2.60 -29.51 -20.42
CA VAL A 7 2.43 -29.41 -18.96
C VAL A 7 3.65 -28.77 -18.30
N LYS A 8 4.87 -29.11 -18.74
CA LYS A 8 6.12 -28.62 -18.12
C LYS A 8 6.34 -27.10 -18.30
N ARG A 9 5.76 -26.49 -19.34
CA ARG A 9 5.92 -25.04 -19.64
C ARG A 9 4.98 -24.15 -18.81
N LYS A 10 3.81 -24.66 -18.39
CA LYS A 10 2.82 -23.91 -17.59
C LYS A 10 3.20 -23.88 -16.09
N THR A 11 3.80 -24.96 -15.59
CA THR A 11 4.30 -25.07 -14.21
C THR A 11 5.54 -24.20 -13.96
N ASN A 12 6.42 -24.06 -14.96
CA ASN A 12 7.59 -23.18 -14.87
C ASN A 12 7.22 -21.69 -14.76
N ASN A 13 6.20 -21.22 -15.49
CA ASN A 13 5.79 -19.81 -15.44
C ASN A 13 5.15 -19.41 -14.09
N ILE A 14 4.43 -20.33 -13.44
CA ILE A 14 3.77 -20.10 -12.15
C ILE A 14 4.76 -20.25 -10.98
N SER A 15 5.73 -21.16 -11.09
CA SER A 15 6.87 -21.25 -10.17
C SER A 15 7.73 -19.98 -10.22
N ASN A 16 7.98 -19.44 -11.41
CA ASN A 16 8.71 -18.18 -11.59
C ASN A 16 7.95 -16.96 -11.02
N PHE A 17 6.62 -16.96 -11.08
CA PHE A 17 5.80 -15.84 -10.59
C PHE A 17 5.74 -15.75 -9.06
N LEU A 18 5.68 -16.90 -8.38
CA LEU A 18 5.73 -16.97 -6.92
C LEU A 18 7.15 -16.82 -6.40
N ASN A 19 8.15 -17.36 -7.11
CA ASN A 19 9.55 -17.01 -6.84
C ASN A 19 9.76 -15.51 -7.00
N PHE A 20 9.13 -14.83 -7.96
CA PHE A 20 9.20 -13.37 -8.10
C PHE A 20 8.52 -12.64 -6.93
N PHE A 21 7.36 -13.05 -6.43
CA PHE A 21 6.70 -12.36 -5.29
C PHE A 21 7.37 -12.64 -3.94
N ILE A 22 7.78 -13.88 -3.70
CA ILE A 22 8.51 -14.26 -2.49
C ILE A 22 9.90 -13.64 -2.55
N TRP A 23 10.62 -13.72 -3.68
CA TRP A 23 11.84 -12.94 -3.83
C TRP A 23 11.54 -11.47 -3.68
N ASN A 24 10.52 -10.84 -4.24
CA ASN A 24 10.34 -9.40 -4.04
C ASN A 24 10.00 -9.03 -2.60
N ILE A 25 9.15 -9.76 -1.88
CA ILE A 25 8.83 -9.48 -0.47
C ILE A 25 10.05 -9.74 0.43
N VAL A 26 10.77 -10.83 0.16
CA VAL A 26 12.03 -11.20 0.84
C VAL A 26 13.17 -10.26 0.44
N PHE A 27 13.21 -9.78 -0.79
CA PHE A 27 14.19 -8.83 -1.35
C PHE A 27 13.85 -7.39 -0.98
N PHE A 28 12.60 -7.05 -0.65
CA PHE A 28 12.20 -5.77 -0.04
C PHE A 28 12.49 -5.76 1.47
N SER A 29 12.37 -6.90 2.15
CA SER A 29 12.84 -7.07 3.53
C SER A 29 14.37 -7.25 3.62
N PHE A 30 15.00 -7.68 2.53
CA PHE A 30 16.42 -7.64 2.27
C PHE A 30 16.79 -6.56 1.24
N ILE A 31 16.08 -5.43 1.07
CA ILE A 31 16.77 -4.30 0.42
C ILE A 31 17.66 -3.85 1.55
N PRO A 32 18.95 -4.20 1.55
CA PRO A 32 19.80 -3.43 2.40
C PRO A 32 19.77 -2.08 1.67
N PHE A 33 19.43 -0.99 2.36
CA PHE A 33 20.18 0.21 1.99
C PHE A 33 21.62 -0.20 2.32
N ALA A 34 22.29 -0.84 1.36
CA ALA A 34 23.54 -1.52 1.61
C ALA A 34 24.52 -0.38 1.82
N SER A 35 24.76 -0.06 3.10
CA SER A 35 25.79 0.86 3.50
C SER A 35 27.08 0.26 2.99
N THR A 36 27.53 0.74 1.84
CA THR A 36 28.87 0.48 1.37
C THR A 36 29.71 1.66 1.78
N LYS A 37 31.02 1.46 1.92
CA LYS A 37 31.95 2.53 2.23
C LYS A 37 31.84 3.70 1.22
N ASP A 38 31.40 3.39 0.00
CA ASP A 38 31.23 4.33 -1.12
C ASP A 38 29.78 4.88 -1.26
N ALA A 39 28.80 4.28 -0.58
CA ALA A 39 27.41 4.75 -0.51
C ALA A 39 26.84 4.48 0.89
N PRO A 40 27.14 5.35 1.88
CA PRO A 40 26.63 5.17 3.23
C PRO A 40 25.10 5.28 3.22
N ILE A 41 24.45 4.55 4.14
CA ILE A 41 22.99 4.65 4.34
C ILE A 41 22.60 6.12 4.51
N VAL A 42 23.25 6.83 5.43
CA VAL A 42 23.04 8.27 5.63
C VAL A 42 24.11 9.05 4.89
N ASN A 43 23.70 9.98 4.01
CA ASN A 43 24.62 10.91 3.35
C ASN A 43 24.58 12.28 4.04
N GLU A 44 25.65 12.62 4.78
CA GLU A 44 25.76 13.88 5.53
C GLU A 44 25.82 15.14 4.64
N LYS A 45 26.20 14.99 3.37
CA LYS A 45 26.28 16.10 2.40
C LYS A 45 25.02 16.25 1.56
N TYR A 46 23.96 15.50 1.88
CA TYR A 46 22.73 15.48 1.10
C TYR A 46 21.93 16.79 1.25
N ASP A 47 21.56 17.42 0.14
CA ASP A 47 20.67 18.59 0.13
C ASP A 47 19.25 18.14 -0.19
N SER A 48 18.42 18.07 0.86
CA SER A 48 17.05 17.60 0.77
C SER A 48 16.19 18.31 -0.25
N ASN A 49 16.38 19.61 -0.40
CA ASN A 49 15.45 20.42 -1.18
C ASN A 49 15.72 20.23 -2.66
N ARG A 50 16.97 20.46 -3.11
CA ARG A 50 17.33 20.32 -4.53
C ARG A 50 17.14 18.89 -5.02
N ASP A 51 17.65 17.91 -4.27
CA ASP A 51 17.64 16.51 -4.71
C ASP A 51 16.23 15.90 -4.74
N LEU A 52 15.31 16.35 -3.87
CA LEU A 52 13.90 15.96 -3.94
C LEU A 52 13.25 16.46 -5.24
N TYR A 53 13.46 17.73 -5.61
CA TYR A 53 12.94 18.28 -6.87
C TYR A 53 13.53 17.56 -8.07
N ASP A 54 14.84 17.34 -8.10
CA ASP A 54 15.51 16.63 -9.19
C ASP A 54 15.02 15.18 -9.27
N SER A 55 14.79 14.51 -8.14
CA SER A 55 14.22 13.17 -8.10
C SER A 55 12.79 13.14 -8.65
N ILE A 56 11.95 14.10 -8.24
CA ILE A 56 10.59 14.26 -8.77
C ILE A 56 10.63 14.41 -10.30
N LEU A 57 11.46 15.32 -10.83
CA LEU A 57 11.58 15.54 -12.28
C LEU A 57 12.09 14.28 -13.01
N ASN A 58 13.14 13.64 -12.50
CA ASN A 58 13.76 12.46 -13.11
C ASN A 58 12.90 11.20 -13.05
N VAL A 59 12.01 11.09 -12.08
CA VAL A 59 11.12 9.94 -11.92
C VAL A 59 9.81 10.15 -12.68
N ILE A 60 9.28 11.38 -12.73
CA ILE A 60 8.06 11.68 -13.50
C ILE A 60 8.29 11.46 -15.00
N PHE A 61 9.46 11.84 -15.55
CA PHE A 61 9.68 11.82 -17.00
C PHE A 61 9.61 10.40 -17.63
N PRO A 62 10.24 9.34 -17.05
CA PRO A 62 10.15 7.98 -17.59
C PRO A 62 8.82 7.30 -17.25
N ILE A 63 8.23 7.59 -16.08
CA ILE A 63 6.94 7.03 -15.68
C ILE A 63 5.81 7.56 -16.57
N PHE A 64 5.83 8.85 -16.90
CA PHE A 64 4.90 9.43 -17.87
C PHE A 64 5.00 8.70 -19.21
N PHE A 65 6.22 8.34 -19.65
CA PHE A 65 6.46 7.62 -20.91
C PHE A 65 5.99 6.15 -20.89
N VAL A 66 6.20 5.43 -19.77
CA VAL A 66 5.83 4.00 -19.65
C VAL A 66 4.32 3.83 -19.44
N ILE A 67 3.68 4.76 -18.73
CA ILE A 67 2.25 4.70 -18.42
C ILE A 67 1.39 5.17 -19.61
N LEU A 68 1.86 6.12 -20.41
CA LEU A 68 1.17 6.53 -21.64
C LEU A 68 1.22 5.44 -22.73
N LEU A 69 2.16 4.50 -22.67
CA LEU A 69 2.47 3.58 -23.79
C LEU A 69 2.25 2.09 -23.53
N ASN A 70 1.83 1.62 -22.35
CA ASN A 70 1.71 0.15 -22.17
C ASN A 70 0.61 -0.36 -21.24
N VAL A 71 -0.65 0.01 -21.52
CA VAL A 71 -1.83 -0.75 -21.06
C VAL A 71 -2.59 -1.29 -22.27
N SER A 72 -1.94 -2.11 -23.08
CA SER A 72 -2.61 -2.91 -24.11
C SER A 72 -2.23 -4.38 -23.97
N GLY A 73 -3.24 -5.25 -24.04
CA GLY A 73 -3.02 -6.62 -24.52
C GLY A 73 -3.35 -7.76 -23.55
N LYS A 74 -4.65 -8.00 -23.35
CA LYS A 74 -5.31 -9.25 -22.92
C LYS A 74 -5.37 -9.57 -21.40
N PRO A 75 -6.59 -9.85 -20.87
CA PRO A 75 -6.80 -10.28 -19.49
C PRO A 75 -6.38 -11.74 -19.30
N GLY A 76 -5.73 -12.04 -18.18
CA GLY A 76 -5.42 -13.40 -17.73
C GLY A 76 -5.53 -13.48 -16.20
N SER A 77 -5.88 -14.65 -15.66
CA SER A 77 -6.29 -14.82 -14.25
C SER A 77 -5.23 -14.40 -13.22
N ILE A 78 -3.93 -14.53 -13.54
CA ILE A 78 -2.83 -14.15 -12.63
C ILE A 78 -2.77 -12.64 -12.43
N LYS A 79 -3.03 -11.85 -13.47
CA LYS A 79 -3.01 -10.37 -13.39
C LYS A 79 -4.06 -9.86 -12.40
N ASN A 80 -5.20 -10.54 -12.31
CA ASN A 80 -6.33 -10.15 -11.46
C ASN A 80 -6.11 -10.50 -9.98
N VAL A 81 -5.06 -11.26 -9.67
CA VAL A 81 -4.60 -11.56 -8.30
C VAL A 81 -3.38 -10.70 -7.96
N ALA A 82 -2.42 -10.62 -8.88
CA ALA A 82 -1.14 -9.96 -8.67
C ALA A 82 -1.24 -8.44 -8.55
N LEU A 83 -2.06 -7.79 -9.38
CA LEU A 83 -2.19 -6.34 -9.35
C LEU A 83 -2.80 -5.85 -8.02
N PRO A 84 -3.92 -6.40 -7.54
CA PRO A 84 -4.46 -6.02 -6.22
C PRO A 84 -3.48 -6.21 -5.07
N LEU A 85 -2.65 -7.26 -5.11
CA LEU A 85 -1.62 -7.51 -4.11
C LEU A 85 -0.49 -6.48 -4.20
N LEU A 86 -0.04 -6.15 -5.42
CA LEU A 86 0.95 -5.10 -5.63
C LEU A 86 0.44 -3.76 -5.12
N ASP A 87 -0.81 -3.40 -5.44
CA ASP A 87 -1.42 -2.15 -4.99
C ASP A 87 -1.46 -2.07 -3.45
N ASP A 88 -1.75 -3.19 -2.78
CA ASP A 88 -1.74 -3.28 -1.32
C ASP A 88 -0.34 -3.20 -0.70
N VAL A 89 0.65 -3.85 -1.31
CA VAL A 89 2.06 -3.72 -0.91
C VAL A 89 2.54 -2.27 -1.06
N LEU A 90 2.25 -1.63 -2.19
CA LEU A 90 2.64 -0.23 -2.44
C LEU A 90 2.00 0.72 -1.42
N HIS A 91 0.71 0.52 -1.11
CA HIS A 91 0.03 1.29 -0.07
C HIS A 91 0.69 1.11 1.30
N ASN A 92 0.95 -0.14 1.70
CA ASN A 92 1.63 -0.47 2.96
C ASN A 92 3.05 0.12 3.05
N VAL A 93 3.77 0.13 1.93
CA VAL A 93 5.10 0.74 1.87
C VAL A 93 5.04 2.24 2.20
N ILE A 94 4.08 2.94 1.61
CA ILE A 94 3.86 4.38 1.81
C ILE A 94 3.38 4.66 3.25
N SER A 95 2.44 3.86 3.74
CA SER A 95 1.75 4.12 5.01
C SER A 95 2.61 3.84 6.24
N TRP A 96 3.46 2.80 6.22
CA TRP A 96 4.24 2.45 7.40
C TRP A 96 5.69 2.00 7.15
N VAL A 97 6.02 1.40 6.01
CA VAL A 97 7.41 0.92 5.77
C VAL A 97 8.38 2.11 5.67
N ILE A 98 8.06 3.12 4.87
CA ILE A 98 8.89 4.32 4.72
C ILE A 98 9.09 5.01 6.09
N PRO A 99 8.03 5.36 6.85
CA PRO A 99 8.18 5.86 8.23
C PRO A 99 9.03 4.97 9.15
N LEU A 100 8.88 3.65 9.07
CA LEU A 100 9.61 2.70 9.90
C LEU A 100 11.10 2.69 9.58
N ILE A 101 11.47 2.67 8.29
CA ILE A 101 12.87 2.75 7.84
C ILE A 101 13.53 4.01 8.40
N ILE A 102 12.88 5.17 8.26
CA ILE A 102 13.38 6.42 8.81
C ILE A 102 13.58 6.34 10.31
N SER A 103 12.64 5.71 11.01
CA SER A 103 12.73 5.59 12.46
C SER A 103 13.94 4.79 12.91
N PHE A 104 14.34 3.76 12.18
CA PHE A 104 15.55 2.98 12.45
C PHE A 104 16.83 3.71 12.04
N VAL A 105 16.81 4.45 10.93
CA VAL A 105 18.00 5.17 10.45
C VAL A 105 18.42 6.29 11.41
N TYR A 106 17.45 6.99 12.01
CA TYR A 106 17.69 8.10 12.94
C TYR A 106 17.48 7.71 14.43
N ASP A 107 17.21 6.42 14.68
CA ASP A 107 17.11 5.66 15.93
C ASP A 107 16.78 6.48 17.21
N ARG A 108 17.80 7.04 17.87
CA ARG A 108 17.66 7.65 19.21
C ARG A 108 16.74 8.87 19.27
N LYS A 109 16.50 9.55 18.15
CA LYS A 109 15.61 10.72 18.13
C LYS A 109 14.22 10.39 17.60
N MET A 110 13.95 9.21 17.04
CA MET A 110 12.71 8.94 16.26
C MET A 110 11.73 7.94 16.89
N MET A 111 11.83 7.69 18.20
CA MET A 111 10.99 6.71 18.91
C MET A 111 9.48 6.89 18.65
N ALA A 112 8.97 8.12 18.60
CA ALA A 112 7.56 8.37 18.29
C ALA A 112 7.15 7.89 16.89
N ILE A 113 8.02 8.08 15.88
CA ILE A 113 7.80 7.59 14.51
C ILE A 113 7.89 6.07 14.48
N MET A 114 8.82 5.47 15.22
CA MET A 114 8.93 4.01 15.31
C MET A 114 7.65 3.38 15.89
N ILE A 115 7.14 3.93 17.01
CA ILE A 115 5.90 3.46 17.64
C ILE A 115 4.72 3.63 16.69
N TYR A 116 4.56 4.82 16.10
CA TYR A 116 3.50 5.08 15.12
C TYR A 116 3.55 4.09 13.95
N SER A 117 4.72 3.89 13.36
CA SER A 117 4.91 3.02 12.19
C SER A 117 4.66 1.55 12.52
N THR A 118 5.07 1.11 13.72
CA THR A 118 4.85 -0.27 14.19
C THR A 118 3.38 -0.54 14.47
N LEU A 119 2.69 0.39 15.14
CA LEU A 119 1.25 0.29 15.35
C LEU A 119 0.49 0.30 14.01
N ASN A 120 0.90 1.18 13.09
CA ASN A 120 0.30 1.26 11.77
C ASN A 120 0.52 -0.03 10.96
N MET A 121 1.74 -0.58 11.00
CA MET A 121 2.08 -1.88 10.42
C MET A 121 1.15 -2.98 10.94
N CYS A 122 1.00 -3.12 12.25
CA CYS A 122 0.16 -4.15 12.85
C CYS A 122 -1.30 -4.05 12.35
N LEU A 123 -1.86 -2.84 12.32
CA LEU A 123 -3.24 -2.63 11.88
C LEU A 123 -3.41 -2.92 10.38
N HIS A 124 -2.49 -2.44 9.54
CA HIS A 124 -2.52 -2.69 8.10
C HIS A 124 -2.33 -4.17 7.76
N VAL A 125 -1.43 -4.87 8.46
CA VAL A 125 -1.25 -6.32 8.30
C VAL A 125 -2.52 -7.07 8.68
N ILE A 126 -3.24 -6.65 9.74
CA ILE A 126 -4.54 -7.25 10.09
C ILE A 126 -5.57 -7.02 8.96
N CYS A 127 -5.63 -5.82 8.38
CA CYS A 127 -6.53 -5.55 7.25
C CYS A 127 -6.19 -6.40 6.02
N ALA A 128 -4.90 -6.53 5.70
CA ALA A 128 -4.43 -7.35 4.58
C ALA A 128 -4.72 -8.84 4.83
N LEU A 129 -4.43 -9.35 6.02
CA LEU A 129 -4.70 -10.73 6.41
C LEU A 129 -6.21 -11.02 6.39
N ALA A 130 -7.04 -10.14 6.93
CA ALA A 130 -8.49 -10.28 6.86
C ALA A 130 -8.93 -10.39 5.40
N ALA A 131 -8.51 -9.47 4.54
CA ALA A 131 -8.87 -9.48 3.13
C ALA A 131 -8.40 -10.77 2.40
N ILE A 132 -7.19 -11.23 2.68
CA ILE A 132 -6.61 -12.45 2.09
C ILE A 132 -7.32 -13.71 2.60
N LEU A 133 -7.61 -13.82 3.90
CA LEU A 133 -8.26 -14.99 4.51
C LEU A 133 -9.66 -15.23 3.93
N PHE A 134 -10.38 -14.17 3.59
CA PHE A 134 -11.68 -14.33 2.92
C PHE A 134 -11.54 -14.79 1.48
N TRP A 135 -10.40 -14.53 0.83
CA TRP A 135 -10.08 -14.87 -0.57
C TRP A 135 -11.23 -14.54 -1.53
N LYS A 136 -11.92 -13.43 -1.30
CA LYS A 136 -13.09 -13.02 -2.09
C LYS A 136 -12.70 -12.15 -3.26
N ARG A 137 -13.68 -11.92 -4.10
CA ARG A 137 -13.57 -11.01 -5.23
C ARG A 137 -14.18 -9.67 -4.88
N VAL A 138 -13.66 -8.64 -5.52
CA VAL A 138 -14.15 -7.26 -5.36
C VAL A 138 -15.63 -7.12 -5.73
N VAL A 139 -16.18 -8.01 -6.57
CA VAL A 139 -17.62 -8.04 -6.89
C VAL A 139 -18.49 -8.44 -5.69
N ASP A 140 -17.94 -9.17 -4.72
CA ASP A 140 -18.68 -9.61 -3.52
C ASP A 140 -18.68 -8.57 -2.40
N ILE A 141 -18.21 -7.34 -2.65
CA ILE A 141 -17.94 -6.35 -1.62
C ILE A 141 -19.17 -6.00 -0.76
N GLU A 142 -20.36 -5.99 -1.35
CA GLU A 142 -21.63 -5.70 -0.65
C GLU A 142 -22.05 -6.83 0.30
N ARG A 143 -21.59 -8.06 0.06
CA ARG A 143 -21.99 -9.23 0.87
C ARG A 143 -21.29 -9.29 2.21
N TYR A 144 -20.14 -8.64 2.36
CA TYR A 144 -19.25 -8.82 3.50
C TYR A 144 -19.01 -7.52 4.26
N LYS A 145 -19.69 -7.37 5.41
CA LYS A 145 -19.54 -6.19 6.30
C LYS A 145 -18.10 -5.88 6.67
N ILE A 146 -17.24 -6.89 6.77
CA ILE A 146 -15.81 -6.73 7.08
C ILE A 146 -15.11 -5.80 6.08
N PHE A 147 -15.51 -5.83 4.80
CA PHE A 147 -14.93 -4.96 3.77
C PHE A 147 -15.30 -3.49 3.97
N SER A 148 -16.54 -3.21 4.38
CA SER A 148 -16.92 -1.87 4.80
C SER A 148 -16.11 -1.38 6.00
N THR A 149 -15.86 -2.25 6.99
CA THR A 149 -15.01 -1.93 8.13
C THR A 149 -13.56 -1.65 7.72
N ILE A 150 -12.99 -2.44 6.81
CA ILE A 150 -11.62 -2.22 6.28
C ILE A 150 -11.54 -0.89 5.54
N THR A 151 -12.49 -0.60 4.64
CA THR A 151 -12.57 0.68 3.91
C THR A 151 -12.64 1.86 4.88
N LEU A 152 -13.55 1.80 5.87
CA LEU A 152 -13.71 2.86 6.85
C LEU A 152 -12.42 3.06 7.67
N PHE A 153 -11.81 1.97 8.11
CA PHE A 153 -10.55 2.00 8.85
C PHE A 153 -9.45 2.69 8.04
N LEU A 154 -9.22 2.30 6.79
CA LEU A 154 -8.15 2.86 5.97
C LEU A 154 -8.35 4.35 5.67
N ILE A 155 -9.59 4.78 5.39
CA ILE A 155 -9.91 6.20 5.17
C ILE A 155 -9.74 6.99 6.47
N PHE A 156 -10.29 6.50 7.59
CA PHE A 156 -10.23 7.18 8.89
C PHE A 156 -8.80 7.28 9.41
N PHE A 157 -8.05 6.19 9.37
CA PHE A 157 -6.68 6.14 9.86
C PHE A 157 -5.77 7.06 9.03
N SER A 158 -5.91 7.04 7.71
CA SER A 158 -5.20 7.96 6.81
C SER A 158 -5.56 9.41 7.13
N THR A 159 -6.84 9.76 7.30
CA THR A 159 -7.24 11.18 7.38
C THR A 159 -7.16 11.79 8.76
N ILE A 160 -7.22 10.99 9.82
CA ILE A 160 -7.19 11.49 11.20
C ILE A 160 -5.87 11.17 11.87
N VAL A 161 -5.57 9.89 12.02
CA VAL A 161 -4.43 9.44 12.83
C VAL A 161 -3.12 9.95 12.25
N THR A 162 -2.97 9.85 10.92
CA THR A 162 -1.74 10.28 10.23
C THR A 162 -1.52 11.81 10.33
N PRO A 163 -2.49 12.68 9.97
CA PRO A 163 -2.33 14.13 10.16
C PRO A 163 -2.10 14.55 11.60
N VAL A 164 -2.86 14.01 12.57
CA VAL A 164 -2.67 14.35 14.00
C VAL A 164 -1.27 13.99 14.46
N PHE A 165 -0.81 12.78 14.11
CA PHE A 165 0.53 12.32 14.46
C PHE A 165 1.61 13.25 13.88
N TRP A 166 1.50 13.64 12.61
CA TRP A 166 2.51 14.49 11.97
C TRP A 166 2.46 15.93 12.47
N ILE A 167 1.28 16.50 12.72
CA ILE A 167 1.15 17.83 13.34
C ILE A 167 1.86 17.85 14.69
N PHE A 168 1.59 16.85 15.55
CA PHE A 168 2.23 16.72 16.85
C PHE A 168 3.76 16.53 16.73
N THR A 169 4.20 15.69 15.79
CA THR A 169 5.63 15.42 15.55
C THR A 169 6.37 16.66 15.03
N ILE A 170 5.73 17.45 14.15
CA ILE A 170 6.28 18.69 13.64
C ILE A 170 6.38 19.72 14.77
N HIS A 171 5.30 19.91 15.54
CA HIS A 171 5.23 20.88 16.63
C HIS A 171 6.29 20.65 17.70
N ASN A 172 6.49 19.40 18.12
CA ASN A 172 7.42 19.07 19.21
C ASN A 172 8.89 19.03 18.78
N ARG A 173 9.19 18.92 17.47
CA ARG A 173 10.56 18.89 16.97
C ARG A 173 10.94 20.25 16.40
N LYS A 174 11.62 21.07 17.22
CA LYS A 174 12.15 22.40 16.87
C LYS A 174 12.67 22.46 15.42
N ASN A 175 12.22 23.50 14.70
CA ASN A 175 12.31 23.71 13.25
C ASN A 175 13.68 23.39 12.64
N THR A 176 13.78 22.24 11.97
CA THR A 176 15.00 21.78 11.30
C THR A 176 14.96 21.97 9.78
N ILE A 177 13.78 22.19 9.17
CA ILE A 177 13.60 22.39 7.71
C ILE A 177 13.23 23.85 7.35
N GLY A 178 13.38 24.76 8.30
CA GLY A 178 12.92 26.14 8.16
C GLY A 178 11.45 26.35 8.55
N ILE A 179 11.15 27.58 8.97
CA ILE A 179 9.84 28.01 9.45
C ILE A 179 8.75 27.89 8.36
N PRO A 180 8.98 28.29 7.09
CA PRO A 180 7.92 28.27 6.07
C PRO A 180 7.40 26.86 5.76
N LEU A 181 8.30 25.90 5.51
CA LEU A 181 7.93 24.54 5.13
C LEU A 181 7.19 23.81 6.26
N THR A 182 7.59 24.07 7.50
CA THR A 182 6.92 23.57 8.71
C THR A 182 5.47 24.06 8.77
N ILE A 183 5.24 25.37 8.55
CA ILE A 183 3.89 25.96 8.54
C ILE A 183 3.06 25.37 7.39
N THR A 184 3.63 25.21 6.19
CA THR A 184 2.95 24.61 5.05
C THR A 184 2.43 23.21 5.36
N PHE A 185 3.27 22.32 5.92
CA PHE A 185 2.82 20.97 6.27
C PHE A 185 1.74 20.97 7.36
N ILE A 186 1.83 21.83 8.37
CA ILE A 186 0.78 21.97 9.39
C ILE A 186 -0.56 22.37 8.76
N ILE A 187 -0.55 23.35 7.86
CA ILE A 187 -1.76 23.79 7.15
C ILE A 187 -2.32 22.65 6.30
N LEU A 188 -1.49 21.96 5.51
CA LEU A 188 -1.92 20.86 4.63
C LEU A 188 -2.51 19.68 5.42
N PHE A 189 -1.91 19.30 6.55
CA PHE A 189 -2.48 18.28 7.44
C PHE A 189 -3.77 18.77 8.12
N GLY A 190 -3.85 20.05 8.49
CA GLY A 190 -5.08 20.67 9.00
C GLY A 190 -6.23 20.62 7.99
N ILE A 191 -5.94 20.88 6.70
CA ILE A 191 -6.93 20.75 5.61
C ILE A 191 -7.43 19.30 5.49
N CYS A 192 -6.57 18.30 5.67
CA CYS A 192 -7.00 16.90 5.68
C CYS A 192 -8.03 16.63 6.79
N LEU A 193 -7.77 17.13 8.01
CA LEU A 193 -8.70 16.99 9.14
C LEU A 193 -10.02 17.71 8.89
N ALA A 194 -9.98 18.94 8.37
CA ALA A 194 -11.18 19.69 8.02
C ALA A 194 -11.99 18.97 6.91
N THR A 195 -11.30 18.34 5.96
CA THR A 195 -11.93 17.55 4.88
C THR A 195 -12.69 16.34 5.44
N PHE A 196 -12.14 15.64 6.44
CA PHE A 196 -12.86 14.56 7.11
C PHE A 196 -14.14 15.06 7.81
N ILE A 197 -14.05 16.17 8.53
CA ILE A 197 -15.22 16.79 9.18
C ILE A 197 -16.28 17.14 8.14
N LEU A 198 -15.87 17.67 6.99
CA LEU A 198 -16.77 17.98 5.88
C LEU A 198 -17.46 16.72 5.34
N VAL A 199 -16.75 15.60 5.19
CA VAL A 199 -17.36 14.31 4.82
C VAL A 199 -18.45 13.93 5.81
N VAL A 200 -18.16 13.97 7.11
CA VAL A 200 -19.13 13.60 8.15
C VAL A 200 -20.36 14.51 8.11
N ILE A 201 -20.16 15.82 8.02
CA ILE A 201 -21.27 16.80 7.93
C ILE A 201 -22.14 16.51 6.71
N ILE A 202 -21.52 16.34 5.54
CA ILE A 202 -22.26 16.09 4.29
C ILE A 202 -23.01 14.76 4.35
N SER A 203 -22.41 13.70 4.89
CA SER A 203 -23.07 12.41 5.06
C SER A 203 -24.27 12.48 6.01
N VAL A 204 -24.16 13.22 7.14
CA VAL A 204 -25.27 13.41 8.09
C VAL A 204 -26.39 14.24 7.47
N LEU A 205 -26.05 15.35 6.82
CA LEU A 205 -27.02 16.21 6.15
C LEU A 205 -27.73 15.45 5.02
N SER A 206 -26.98 14.69 4.23
CA SER A 206 -27.54 13.86 3.16
C SER A 206 -28.53 12.84 3.68
N HIS A 207 -28.20 12.11 4.74
CA HIS A 207 -29.14 11.17 5.37
C HIS A 207 -30.41 11.89 5.89
N TYR A 208 -30.27 13.11 6.40
CA TYR A 208 -31.41 13.92 6.84
C TYR A 208 -32.29 14.39 5.67
N PHE A 209 -31.69 14.92 4.59
CA PHE A 209 -32.41 15.45 3.42
C PHE A 209 -32.96 14.38 2.49
N GLN A 210 -32.34 13.19 2.44
CA GLN A 210 -32.88 12.04 1.70
C GLN A 210 -34.23 11.59 2.28
N ARG A 211 -34.47 11.85 3.58
CA ARG A 211 -35.77 11.67 4.24
C ARG A 211 -36.82 12.71 3.81
N VAL A 212 -36.40 13.82 3.18
CA VAL A 212 -37.22 14.99 2.80
C VAL A 212 -37.38 15.12 1.26
N ASN A 213 -36.91 14.11 0.49
CA ASN A 213 -37.25 13.88 -0.92
C ASN A 213 -36.56 14.76 -1.99
N GLU A 214 -35.40 15.38 -1.69
CA GLU A 214 -34.55 16.03 -2.70
C GLU A 214 -33.32 15.18 -3.06
N LYS A 215 -33.21 14.83 -4.35
CA LYS A 215 -32.13 14.01 -4.92
C LYS A 215 -30.89 14.88 -5.17
N MET A 216 -30.25 15.32 -4.10
CA MET A 216 -29.04 16.15 -4.18
C MET A 216 -27.86 15.30 -4.69
N ASN A 217 -26.97 15.87 -5.50
CA ASN A 217 -25.82 15.20 -6.14
C ASN A 217 -24.67 14.94 -5.14
N VAL A 218 -25.02 14.52 -3.91
CA VAL A 218 -24.14 14.39 -2.76
C VAL A 218 -23.06 13.34 -2.99
N ASP A 219 -23.41 12.24 -3.66
CA ASP A 219 -22.55 11.08 -3.79
C ASP A 219 -21.26 11.41 -4.55
N LYS A 220 -21.33 12.31 -5.54
CA LYS A 220 -20.14 12.81 -6.26
C LYS A 220 -19.22 13.65 -5.39
N ILE A 221 -19.80 14.44 -4.47
CA ILE A 221 -19.02 15.26 -3.53
C ILE A 221 -18.35 14.35 -2.50
N VAL A 222 -19.10 13.41 -1.91
CA VAL A 222 -18.57 12.41 -0.97
C VAL A 222 -17.48 11.58 -1.62
N PHE A 223 -17.67 11.13 -2.87
CA PHE A 223 -16.66 10.46 -3.67
C PHE A 223 -15.34 11.25 -3.73
N ALA A 224 -15.40 12.53 -4.14
CA ALA A 224 -14.21 13.36 -4.27
C ALA A 224 -13.50 13.56 -2.93
N LEU A 225 -14.27 13.77 -1.85
CA LEU A 225 -13.73 13.93 -0.51
C LEU A 225 -13.11 12.63 0.01
N CYS A 226 -13.72 11.47 -0.23
CA CYS A 226 -13.18 10.17 0.14
C CYS A 226 -11.85 9.87 -0.58
N ILE A 227 -11.70 10.27 -1.85
CA ILE A 227 -10.41 10.21 -2.56
C ILE A 227 -9.38 11.06 -1.83
N ILE A 228 -9.70 12.32 -1.50
CA ILE A 228 -8.79 13.22 -0.80
C ILE A 228 -8.35 12.61 0.54
N CYS A 229 -9.31 12.16 1.35
CA CYS A 229 -9.11 11.49 2.62
C CYS A 229 -8.18 10.26 2.52
N PHE A 230 -8.37 9.44 1.47
CA PHE A 230 -7.57 8.23 1.32
C PHE A 230 -6.11 8.52 0.90
N TYR A 231 -5.91 9.40 -0.10
CA TYR A 231 -4.59 9.59 -0.71
C TYR A 231 -3.74 10.71 -0.10
N VAL A 232 -4.33 11.88 0.12
CA VAL A 232 -3.57 13.10 0.43
C VAL A 232 -2.74 12.98 1.71
N PRO A 233 -3.24 12.43 2.83
CA PRO A 233 -2.44 12.31 4.05
C PRO A 233 -1.17 11.47 3.87
N ASN A 234 -1.26 10.36 3.15
CA ASN A 234 -0.14 9.47 2.87
C ASN A 234 0.88 10.10 1.90
N ILE A 235 0.41 10.87 0.91
CA ILE A 235 1.27 11.69 0.05
C ILE A 235 2.03 12.71 0.90
N LEU A 236 1.33 13.47 1.74
CA LEU A 236 1.92 14.50 2.60
C LEU A 236 2.90 13.89 3.61
N GLN A 237 2.59 12.75 4.21
CA GLN A 237 3.52 11.99 5.06
C GLN A 237 4.82 11.68 4.33
N THR A 238 4.72 11.14 3.11
CA THR A 238 5.90 10.78 2.32
C THR A 238 6.72 12.02 1.99
N LEU A 239 6.08 13.09 1.52
CA LEU A 239 6.76 14.35 1.20
C LEU A 239 7.41 14.99 2.43
N LEU A 240 6.75 14.97 3.60
CA LEU A 240 7.32 15.46 4.85
C LEU A 240 8.55 14.67 5.24
N ILE A 241 8.49 13.34 5.15
CA ILE A 241 9.62 12.47 5.44
C ILE A 241 10.80 12.80 4.53
N LEU A 242 10.55 12.92 3.22
CA LEU A 242 11.60 13.23 2.24
C LEU A 242 12.20 14.62 2.43
N ALA A 243 11.40 15.58 2.90
CA ALA A 243 11.89 16.93 3.20
C ALA A 243 12.64 17.01 4.54
N LYS A 244 12.20 16.28 5.58
CA LYS A 244 12.72 16.43 6.95
C LYS A 244 13.82 15.45 7.31
N TRP A 245 13.71 14.21 6.83
CA TRP A 245 14.59 13.10 7.19
C TRP A 245 14.97 12.26 5.97
N PRO A 246 15.55 12.87 4.93
CA PRO A 246 16.03 12.10 3.80
C PRO A 246 17.31 11.35 4.14
N VAL A 247 17.31 10.06 3.80
CA VAL A 247 18.42 9.16 4.08
C VAL A 247 19.59 9.42 3.12
N ASN A 248 19.32 9.37 1.81
CA ASN A 248 20.24 9.72 0.73
C ASN A 248 19.46 9.91 -0.59
N TYR A 249 20.16 10.29 -1.66
CA TYR A 249 19.59 10.50 -2.99
C TYR A 249 18.81 9.29 -3.53
N TYR A 250 19.35 8.08 -3.40
CA TYR A 250 18.69 6.86 -3.90
C TYR A 250 17.42 6.53 -3.12
N PHE A 251 17.41 6.75 -1.81
CA PHE A 251 16.23 6.61 -0.97
C PHE A 251 15.12 7.55 -1.42
N VAL A 252 15.44 8.84 -1.61
CA VAL A 252 14.45 9.83 -2.06
C VAL A 252 13.88 9.46 -3.42
N LYS A 253 14.74 9.07 -4.37
CA LYS A 253 14.33 8.60 -5.70
C LYS A 253 13.41 7.38 -5.62
N ALA A 254 13.73 6.41 -4.78
CA ALA A 254 12.91 5.20 -4.59
C ALA A 254 11.54 5.54 -3.99
N CYS A 255 11.47 6.37 -2.96
CA CYS A 255 10.21 6.79 -2.35
C CYS A 255 9.31 7.53 -3.35
N VAL A 256 9.88 8.46 -4.12
CA VAL A 256 9.13 9.18 -5.18
C VAL A 256 8.62 8.21 -6.25
N PHE A 257 9.45 7.26 -6.67
CA PHE A 257 9.07 6.22 -7.64
C PHE A 257 7.93 5.34 -7.13
N ILE A 258 8.04 4.84 -5.90
CA ILE A 258 7.00 4.03 -5.25
C ILE A 258 5.69 4.83 -5.13
N LEU A 259 5.77 6.09 -4.69
CA LEU A 259 4.61 6.96 -4.58
C LEU A 259 3.91 7.15 -5.94
N LEU A 260 4.67 7.44 -6.99
CA LEU A 260 4.12 7.63 -8.33
C LEU A 260 3.50 6.35 -8.88
N ILE A 261 4.17 5.20 -8.76
CA ILE A 261 3.59 3.92 -9.18
C ILE A 261 2.29 3.66 -8.44
N ALA A 262 2.27 3.83 -7.11
CA ALA A 262 1.07 3.62 -6.31
C ALA A 262 -0.09 4.51 -6.79
N LEU A 263 0.16 5.80 -6.99
CA LEU A 263 -0.86 6.74 -7.47
C LEU A 263 -1.35 6.38 -8.86
N THR A 264 -0.46 6.13 -9.81
CA THR A 264 -0.89 5.88 -11.19
C THR A 264 -1.54 4.51 -11.37
N ARG A 265 -1.08 3.49 -10.64
CA ARG A 265 -1.79 2.21 -10.54
C ARG A 265 -3.20 2.40 -10.00
N ASN A 266 -3.34 3.18 -8.93
CA ASN A 266 -4.64 3.34 -8.29
C ASN A 266 -5.62 4.20 -9.12
N VAL A 267 -5.12 5.13 -9.94
CA VAL A 267 -5.95 5.87 -10.92
C VAL A 267 -6.69 4.92 -11.88
N SER A 268 -6.11 3.76 -12.21
CA SER A 268 -6.78 2.78 -13.10
C SER A 268 -8.09 2.23 -12.54
N TYR A 269 -8.29 2.27 -11.21
CA TYR A 269 -9.57 1.88 -10.60
C TYR A 269 -10.70 2.83 -10.92
N PHE A 270 -10.45 4.06 -11.35
CA PHE A 270 -11.48 5.08 -11.57
C PHE A 270 -11.74 5.36 -13.06
N ILE A 271 -10.75 5.11 -13.93
CA ILE A 271 -10.86 5.36 -15.37
C ILE A 271 -11.50 4.16 -16.09
N ASP A 272 -11.03 2.95 -15.81
CA ASP A 272 -11.44 1.74 -16.54
C ASP A 272 -12.43 0.87 -15.76
N LYS A 273 -13.14 -0.04 -16.41
CA LYS A 273 -13.92 -1.08 -15.70
C LYS A 273 -12.98 -2.10 -15.03
N ILE A 274 -13.32 -2.50 -13.81
CA ILE A 274 -12.51 -3.43 -13.02
C ILE A 274 -12.93 -4.88 -13.35
N PRO A 275 -12.01 -5.84 -13.55
CA PRO A 275 -12.41 -7.23 -13.75
C PRO A 275 -13.18 -7.77 -12.52
N GLU A 276 -14.33 -8.44 -12.71
CA GLU A 276 -15.10 -9.01 -11.57
C GLU A 276 -14.29 -9.98 -10.72
N ASN A 277 -13.36 -10.70 -11.35
CA ASN A 277 -12.47 -11.66 -10.74
C ASN A 277 -11.23 -11.05 -10.05
N PHE A 278 -11.19 -9.73 -9.85
CA PHE A 278 -10.14 -9.09 -9.06
C PHE A 278 -10.14 -9.59 -7.62
N LEU A 279 -8.96 -9.88 -7.07
CA LEU A 279 -8.80 -10.22 -5.66
C LEU A 279 -9.18 -9.02 -4.77
N ALA A 280 -10.00 -9.29 -3.76
CA ALA A 280 -10.32 -8.34 -2.70
C ALA A 280 -9.15 -8.24 -1.72
N THR A 281 -8.30 -7.23 -1.89
CA THR A 281 -7.28 -6.80 -0.92
C THR A 281 -7.82 -5.57 -0.20
N SER A 282 -7.21 -5.19 0.93
CA SER A 282 -7.65 -4.01 1.68
C SER A 282 -7.65 -2.75 0.81
N THR A 283 -6.64 -2.58 -0.04
CA THR A 283 -6.58 -1.48 -0.99
C THR A 283 -7.61 -1.62 -2.11
N SER A 284 -7.72 -2.77 -2.79
CA SER A 284 -8.64 -2.92 -3.93
C SER A 284 -10.11 -2.80 -3.50
N VAL A 285 -10.47 -3.33 -2.33
CA VAL A 285 -11.77 -3.16 -1.68
C VAL A 285 -12.05 -1.67 -1.41
N THR A 286 -11.09 -0.96 -0.80
CA THR A 286 -11.25 0.47 -0.51
C THR A 286 -11.45 1.29 -1.78
N GLN A 287 -10.67 1.04 -2.84
CA GLN A 287 -10.83 1.72 -4.13
C GLN A 287 -12.21 1.46 -4.75
N CYS A 288 -12.66 0.21 -4.76
CA CYS A 288 -13.99 -0.17 -5.28
C CYS A 288 -15.12 0.47 -4.46
N SER A 289 -15.00 0.48 -3.12
CA SER A 289 -15.97 1.16 -2.23
C SER A 289 -16.03 2.66 -2.50
N ILE A 290 -14.88 3.33 -2.66
CA ILE A 290 -14.86 4.76 -2.99
C ILE A 290 -15.55 4.98 -4.34
N ARG A 291 -15.23 4.18 -5.36
CA ARG A 291 -15.87 4.30 -6.68
C ARG A 291 -17.37 4.02 -6.66
N ALA A 292 -17.87 3.19 -5.75
CA ALA A 292 -19.30 2.92 -5.61
C ALA A 292 -20.13 4.20 -5.41
N PHE A 293 -19.58 5.25 -4.76
CA PHE A 293 -20.26 6.55 -4.64
C PHE A 293 -20.50 7.26 -5.99
N THR A 294 -19.89 6.82 -7.09
CA THR A 294 -20.14 7.40 -8.42
C THR A 294 -21.22 6.68 -9.22
N LYS A 295 -21.71 5.53 -8.72
CA LYS A 295 -22.57 4.60 -9.44
C LYS A 295 -23.80 4.24 -8.63
N ASN A 296 -24.95 4.10 -9.30
CA ASN A 296 -26.18 3.65 -8.66
C ASN A 296 -26.17 2.14 -8.40
N ASP A 297 -25.49 1.38 -9.26
CA ASP A 297 -25.29 -0.06 -9.14
C ASP A 297 -23.77 -0.34 -9.18
N ILE A 298 -23.27 -1.03 -8.15
CA ILE A 298 -21.86 -1.38 -8.02
C ILE A 298 -21.40 -2.30 -9.16
N HIS A 299 -22.30 -3.09 -9.75
CA HIS A 299 -21.99 -3.96 -10.87
C HIS A 299 -21.59 -3.19 -12.13
N GLU A 300 -22.00 -1.92 -12.28
CA GLU A 300 -21.56 -1.07 -13.40
C GLU A 300 -20.05 -0.79 -13.41
N ILE A 301 -19.40 -0.89 -12.25
CA ILE A 301 -17.97 -0.70 -12.07
C ILE A 301 -17.19 -1.86 -12.69
N PHE A 302 -17.79 -3.04 -12.73
CA PHE A 302 -17.12 -4.25 -13.14
C PHE A 302 -17.29 -4.56 -14.64
N LYS A 303 -16.31 -5.28 -15.18
CA LYS A 303 -16.35 -5.88 -16.51
C LYS A 303 -16.66 -7.37 -16.35
N GLU A 304 -17.73 -7.83 -17.02
CA GLU A 304 -18.12 -9.26 -17.05
C GLU A 304 -16.90 -10.14 -17.30
N SER A 305 -16.69 -11.09 -16.38
CA SER A 305 -15.57 -12.03 -16.42
C SER A 305 -15.80 -13.16 -17.44
N GLN A 306 -14.84 -13.40 -18.33
CA GLN A 306 -14.77 -14.61 -19.17
C GLN A 306 -14.23 -15.86 -18.42
N ILE A 307 -13.86 -15.74 -17.15
CA ILE A 307 -13.22 -16.80 -16.36
C ILE A 307 -14.25 -17.46 -15.43
N SER A 308 -14.35 -18.78 -15.48
CA SER A 308 -15.33 -19.56 -14.72
C SER A 308 -14.92 -19.73 -13.24
N ALA A 309 -15.91 -19.92 -12.36
CA ALA A 309 -15.69 -20.18 -10.93
C ALA A 309 -14.78 -21.40 -10.66
N GLU A 310 -14.74 -22.37 -11.58
CA GLU A 310 -13.92 -23.58 -11.47
C GLU A 310 -12.42 -23.28 -11.68
N GLU A 311 -12.09 -22.43 -12.66
CA GLU A 311 -10.70 -22.01 -12.89
C GLU A 311 -10.15 -21.20 -11.70
N MET A 312 -11.00 -20.44 -11.02
CA MET A 312 -10.64 -19.76 -9.77
C MET A 312 -10.37 -20.72 -8.62
N ARG A 313 -11.20 -21.75 -8.46
CA ARG A 313 -11.06 -22.72 -7.37
C ARG A 313 -9.72 -23.46 -7.46
N GLN A 314 -9.31 -23.81 -8.68
CA GLN A 314 -8.00 -24.40 -8.94
C GLN A 314 -6.82 -23.48 -8.56
N ILE A 315 -6.94 -22.17 -8.82
CA ILE A 315 -5.92 -21.18 -8.40
C ILE A 315 -5.85 -21.10 -6.88
N GLN A 316 -7.01 -21.11 -6.20
CA GLN A 316 -7.09 -21.07 -4.74
C GLN A 316 -6.48 -22.30 -4.09
N GLU A 317 -6.83 -23.51 -4.54
CA GLU A 317 -6.26 -24.77 -4.07
C GLU A 317 -4.73 -24.79 -4.28
N THR A 318 -4.25 -24.27 -5.41
CA THR A 318 -2.81 -24.18 -5.72
C THR A 318 -2.08 -23.17 -4.83
N MET A 319 -2.71 -22.05 -4.46
CA MET A 319 -2.10 -21.07 -3.56
C MET A 319 -2.07 -21.58 -2.11
N GLN A 320 -3.14 -22.24 -1.66
CA GLN A 320 -3.19 -22.82 -0.32
C GLN A 320 -2.11 -23.89 -0.12
N SER A 321 -1.95 -24.82 -1.06
CA SER A 321 -0.93 -25.88 -0.91
C SER A 321 0.49 -25.33 -0.83
N LYS A 322 0.76 -24.20 -1.49
CA LYS A 322 2.07 -23.52 -1.45
C LYS A 322 2.31 -22.76 -0.15
N ILE A 323 1.25 -22.19 0.45
CA ILE A 323 1.32 -21.60 1.79
C ILE A 323 1.65 -22.69 2.81
N ASP A 324 1.01 -23.84 2.69
CA ASP A 324 1.26 -24.98 3.58
C ASP A 324 2.70 -25.51 3.42
N GLU A 325 3.21 -25.59 2.18
CA GLU A 325 4.61 -25.96 1.92
C GLU A 325 5.61 -24.95 2.50
N MET A 326 5.31 -23.64 2.40
CA MET A 326 6.13 -22.59 3.00
C MET A 326 6.14 -22.66 4.53
N GLN A 327 4.98 -22.90 5.15
CA GLN A 327 4.89 -23.06 6.61
C GLN A 327 5.71 -24.27 7.08
N SER A 328 5.67 -25.38 6.33
CA SER A 328 6.50 -26.55 6.61
C SER A 328 8.00 -26.22 6.56
N LYS A 329 8.47 -25.57 5.50
CA LYS A 329 9.89 -25.18 5.38
C LYS A 329 10.32 -24.16 6.44
N MET A 330 9.43 -23.25 6.82
CA MET A 330 9.70 -22.28 7.89
C MET A 330 9.83 -22.97 9.26
N ASN A 331 9.00 -23.98 9.52
CA ASN A 331 9.09 -24.79 10.75
C ASN A 331 10.39 -25.61 10.79
N GLU A 332 10.82 -26.18 9.66
CA GLU A 332 12.10 -26.87 9.54
C GLU A 332 13.29 -25.93 9.77
N MET A 333 13.24 -24.73 9.18
CA MET A 333 14.27 -23.71 9.37
C MET A 333 14.34 -23.24 10.82
N LYS A 334 13.19 -23.03 11.47
CA LYS A 334 13.11 -22.67 12.89
C LYS A 334 13.69 -23.76 13.78
N SER A 335 13.33 -25.02 13.53
CA SER A 335 13.90 -26.17 14.26
C SER A 335 15.42 -26.29 14.09
N SER A 336 15.92 -26.00 12.88
CA SER A 336 17.36 -26.00 12.59
C SER A 336 18.08 -24.86 13.33
N MET A 337 17.48 -23.67 13.37
CA MET A 337 18.00 -22.52 14.12
C MET A 337 18.00 -22.77 15.63
N ASP A 338 16.95 -23.39 16.18
CA ASP A 338 16.87 -23.73 17.60
C ASP A 338 17.90 -24.80 18.00
N LYS A 339 18.21 -25.76 17.12
CA LYS A 339 19.32 -26.71 17.31
C LYS A 339 20.68 -26.00 17.33
N ILE A 340 20.94 -25.13 16.35
CA ILE A 340 22.20 -24.35 16.29
C ILE A 340 22.38 -23.47 17.53
N LYS A 341 21.28 -22.95 18.09
CA LYS A 341 21.30 -22.12 19.30
C LYS A 341 21.53 -22.92 20.59
N ASN A 342 21.08 -24.17 20.63
CA ASN A 342 21.33 -25.09 21.75
C ASN A 342 22.72 -25.75 21.68
N ASP A 343 23.34 -25.78 20.49
CA ASP A 343 24.69 -26.31 20.26
C ASP A 343 25.80 -25.23 20.39
N GLN A 344 25.46 -23.97 20.71
CA GLN A 344 26.47 -22.99 21.10
C GLN A 344 27.05 -23.37 22.47
N PRO A 345 28.39 -23.45 22.62
CA PRO A 345 28.99 -23.70 23.93
C PRO A 345 28.57 -22.58 24.87
N LYS A 346 28.11 -22.94 26.07
CA LYS A 346 28.09 -21.98 27.18
C LYS A 346 29.55 -21.57 27.38
N ASP A 347 29.88 -20.33 27.09
CA ASP A 347 31.17 -19.77 27.51
C ASP A 347 31.28 -19.98 29.01
N GLU A 348 32.13 -20.93 29.40
CA GLU A 348 32.61 -21.06 30.77
C GLU A 348 33.44 -19.82 31.06
N SER A 349 32.90 -18.99 31.93
CA SER A 349 33.62 -17.91 32.60
C SER A 349 34.91 -18.46 33.22
N VAL A 350 36.05 -17.87 32.81
CA VAL A 350 37.28 -17.81 33.62
C VAL A 350 37.69 -16.36 33.75
#